data_AF-A0A2N7RZ16-F1
#
_entry.id   AF-A0A2N7RZ16-F1
#
_cell.length_a   1.000
_cell.length_b   1.000
_cell.length_c   1.000
_cell.angle_alpha   90.00
_cell.angle_beta   90.00
_cell.angle_gamma   90.00
#
_symmetry.space_group_name_H-M   'P 1'
#
loop_
_entity.id
_entity.type
_entity.pdbx_description
1 polymer ?
#
loop_
_entity_poly.entity_id
_entity_poly.type
_entity_poly.pdbx_seq_one_letter_code
_entity_poly.pdbx_strand_id
1 'polypeptide(L)'
;MAYPEGLSSAVKLADLPTLAAMKVAAERDKDIIDLGYLVNAMGITDPAELVDLAYEKYGEDSIPLSQGRLNYEIVAEEAIAAARRFKQQNREDDA
;
A
#
# COMPACT_ATOMS: atom_id res chain seq x y z
N MET A 1 -27.61 34.70 -0.30
CA MET A 1 -26.41 34.12 0.34
C MET A 1 -25.72 33.28 -0.72
N ALA A 2 -24.53 33.68 -1.16
CA ALA A 2 -23.72 32.89 -2.09
C ALA A 2 -22.84 31.92 -1.29
N TYR A 3 -22.84 30.64 -1.65
CA TYR A 3 -21.88 29.68 -1.13
C TYR A 3 -20.47 30.12 -1.57
N PRO A 4 -19.45 30.05 -0.69
CA PRO A 4 -18.10 30.39 -1.09
C PRO A 4 -17.67 29.46 -2.23
N GLU A 5 -17.16 30.05 -3.31
CA GLU A 5 -16.67 29.35 -4.49
C GLU A 5 -15.75 28.20 -4.05
N GLY A 6 -16.10 26.98 -4.50
CA GLY A 6 -15.37 25.78 -4.15
C GLY A 6 -13.90 25.91 -4.51
N LEU A 7 -13.03 25.92 -3.51
CA LEU A 7 -11.60 25.78 -3.69
C LEU A 7 -11.32 24.37 -4.21
N SER A 8 -11.31 24.21 -5.54
CA SER A 8 -10.64 23.07 -6.18
C SER A 8 -9.15 23.27 -5.98
N SER A 9 -8.62 22.79 -4.85
CA SER A 9 -7.18 22.73 -4.64
C SER A 9 -6.64 21.50 -5.34
N ALA A 10 -5.79 21.71 -6.35
CA ALA A 10 -5.03 20.63 -6.95
C ALA A 10 -4.01 20.10 -5.91
N VAL A 11 -4.15 18.84 -5.52
CA VAL A 11 -3.22 18.15 -4.61
C VAL A 11 -2.32 17.21 -5.41
N LYS A 12 -1.01 17.29 -5.18
CA LYS A 12 -0.05 16.31 -5.74
C LYS A 12 0.00 15.09 -4.82
N LEU A 13 -0.23 13.91 -5.40
CA LEU A 13 -0.12 12.63 -4.72
C LEU A 13 1.09 11.88 -5.28
N ALA A 14 1.72 11.07 -4.42
CA ALA A 14 2.67 10.07 -4.88
C ALA A 14 1.93 8.99 -5.70
N ASP A 15 2.65 8.33 -6.61
CA ASP A 15 2.11 7.18 -7.32
C ASP A 15 1.87 6.00 -6.36
N LEU A 16 1.01 5.05 -6.77
CA LEU A 16 0.66 3.90 -5.93
C LEU A 16 1.89 3.07 -5.53
N PRO A 17 2.86 2.77 -6.43
CA PRO A 17 4.10 2.09 -6.06
C PRO A 17 4.88 2.82 -4.96
N THR A 18 5.05 4.12 -5.07
CA THR A 18 5.77 4.91 -4.06
C THR A 18 5.02 4.91 -2.73
N LEU A 19 3.69 5.03 -2.74
CA LEU A 19 2.89 4.93 -1.50
C LEU A 19 3.00 3.54 -0.86
N ALA A 20 3.03 2.47 -1.66
CA ALA A 20 3.18 1.12 -1.18
C ALA A 20 4.57 0.90 -0.56
N ALA A 21 5.63 1.32 -1.25
CA ALA A 21 7.00 1.28 -0.74
C ALA A 21 7.12 2.03 0.60
N MET A 22 6.55 3.24 0.69
CA MET A 22 6.54 4.04 1.92
C MET A 22 5.87 3.30 3.09
N LYS A 23 4.78 2.57 2.82
CA LYS A 23 4.05 1.83 3.85
C LYS A 23 4.77 0.55 4.27
N VAL A 24 5.38 -0.17 3.32
CA VAL A 24 6.25 -1.32 3.62
C VAL A 24 7.40 -0.89 4.51
N ALA A 25 8.13 0.16 4.12
CA ALA A 25 9.27 0.67 4.88
C ALA A 25 8.90 1.22 6.27
N ALA A 26 7.65 1.65 6.47
CA ALA A 26 7.20 2.17 7.75
C ALA A 26 6.92 1.09 8.81
N GLU A 27 6.64 -0.15 8.39
CA GLU A 27 6.38 -1.32 9.25
C GLU A 27 5.36 -1.07 10.37
N ARG A 28 4.22 -0.43 10.04
CA ARG A 28 3.20 -0.11 11.03
C ARG A 28 1.95 -0.93 10.80
N ASP A 29 1.43 -1.55 11.85
CA ASP A 29 0.18 -2.32 11.82
C ASP A 29 -0.99 -1.51 11.22
N LYS A 30 -1.06 -0.21 11.54
CA LYS A 30 -2.11 0.68 11.02
C LYS A 30 -2.06 0.85 9.49
N ASP A 31 -0.90 0.66 8.88
CA ASP A 31 -0.69 0.83 7.45
C ASP A 31 -1.04 -0.46 6.66
N ILE A 32 -1.28 -1.60 7.32
CA ILE A 32 -1.60 -2.88 6.67
C ILE A 32 -2.88 -2.82 5.84
N ILE A 33 -3.93 -2.19 6.38
CA ILE A 33 -5.22 -2.05 5.67
C ILE A 33 -5.05 -1.16 4.43
N ASP A 34 -4.36 -0.03 4.58
CA ASP A 34 -4.06 0.87 3.46
C ASP A 34 -3.22 0.16 2.39
N LEU A 35 -2.20 -0.59 2.82
CA LEU A 35 -1.36 -1.37 1.93
C LEU A 35 -2.17 -2.45 1.21
N GLY A 36 -3.15 -3.07 1.88
CA GLY A 36 -4.12 -3.98 1.29
C GLY A 36 -4.92 -3.35 0.14
N TYR A 37 -5.35 -2.09 0.28
CA TYR A 37 -6.01 -1.36 -0.81
C TYR A 37 -5.04 -1.07 -1.97
N LEU A 38 -3.79 -0.68 -1.67
CA LEU A 38 -2.78 -0.39 -2.68
C LEU A 38 -2.41 -1.63 -3.50
N VAL A 39 -2.13 -2.76 -2.86
CA VAL A 39 -1.79 -4.01 -3.57
C VAL A 39 -2.98 -4.54 -4.36
N ASN A 40 -4.20 -4.39 -3.84
CA ASN A 40 -5.41 -4.72 -4.58
C ASN A 40 -5.55 -3.87 -5.85
N ALA A 41 -5.33 -2.56 -5.74
CA ALA A 41 -5.42 -1.62 -6.87
C ALA A 41 -4.33 -1.86 -7.92
N MET A 42 -3.13 -2.28 -7.50
CA MET A 42 -2.02 -2.63 -8.40
C MET A 42 -2.09 -4.06 -8.94
N GLY A 43 -2.97 -4.91 -8.38
CA GLY A 43 -3.08 -6.31 -8.77
C GLY A 43 -1.95 -7.22 -8.25
N ILE A 44 -1.17 -6.74 -7.27
CA ILE A 44 -0.08 -7.51 -6.65
C ILE A 44 -0.69 -8.58 -5.75
N THR A 45 -0.25 -9.83 -5.93
CA THR A 45 -0.74 -10.98 -5.16
C THR A 45 0.35 -11.81 -4.49
N ASP A 46 1.61 -11.53 -4.83
CA ASP A 46 2.79 -12.16 -4.25
C ASP A 46 3.45 -11.19 -3.25
N PRO A 47 3.64 -11.59 -1.97
CA PRO A 47 4.34 -10.77 -0.99
C PRO A 47 5.75 -10.37 -1.43
N ALA A 48 6.48 -11.29 -2.10
CA ALA A 48 7.85 -11.02 -2.53
C ALA A 48 7.90 -9.89 -3.58
N GLU A 49 6.94 -9.86 -4.50
CA GLU A 49 6.80 -8.79 -5.50
C GLU A 49 6.59 -7.41 -4.85
N LEU A 50 5.81 -7.34 -3.76
CA LEU A 50 5.61 -6.08 -3.03
C LEU A 50 6.89 -5.60 -2.35
N VAL A 51 7.67 -6.53 -1.80
CA VAL A 51 8.95 -6.23 -1.15
C VAL A 51 9.98 -5.80 -2.18
N ASP A 52 10.07 -6.50 -3.32
CA ASP A 52 10.93 -6.14 -4.45
C ASP A 52 10.63 -4.73 -4.95
N LEU A 53 9.35 -4.36 -5.05
CA LEU A 53 8.93 -3.00 -5.40
C LEU A 53 9.46 -1.95 -4.40
N ALA A 54 9.45 -2.26 -3.11
CA ALA A 54 9.98 -1.35 -2.09
C ALA A 54 11.50 -1.18 -2.23
N TYR A 55 12.22 -2.27 -2.47
CA TYR A 55 13.67 -2.25 -2.72
C TYR A 55 14.02 -1.55 -4.04
N GLU A 56 13.21 -1.69 -5.10
CA GLU A 56 13.39 -0.95 -6.36
C GLU A 56 13.23 0.56 -6.13
N LYS A 57 12.27 0.97 -5.28
CA LYS A 57 12.00 2.39 -5.00
C LYS A 57 13.06 3.05 -4.12
N TYR A 58 13.59 2.34 -3.12
CA TYR A 58 14.51 2.92 -2.15
C TYR A 58 15.98 2.57 -2.37
N GLY A 59 16.26 1.42 -2.98
CA GLY A 59 17.58 0.80 -3.10
C GLY A 59 17.86 -0.21 -1.98
N GLU A 60 18.75 -1.17 -2.28
CA GLU A 60 19.17 -2.26 -1.38
C GLU A 60 19.80 -1.74 -0.07
N ASP A 61 20.66 -0.72 -0.15
CA ASP A 61 21.35 -0.15 1.00
C ASP A 61 20.62 1.07 1.60
N SER A 62 19.30 1.13 1.44
CA SER A 62 18.53 2.32 1.79
C SER A 62 18.23 2.40 3.28
N ILE A 63 18.39 3.61 3.85
CA ILE A 63 18.06 3.90 5.25
C ILE A 63 16.59 3.57 5.59
N PRO A 64 15.59 3.82 4.72
CA PRO A 64 14.20 3.45 5.00
C PRO A 64 13.98 1.94 5.17
N LEU A 65 14.75 1.09 4.49
CA LEU A 65 14.66 -0.37 4.59
C LEU A 65 15.70 -0.91 5.58
N SER A 66 15.64 -0.42 6.81
CA SER A 66 16.62 -0.72 7.86
C SER A 66 16.53 -2.13 8.48
N GLN A 67 15.42 -2.83 8.27
CA GLN A 67 15.22 -4.18 8.77
C GLN A 67 15.64 -5.24 7.76
N GLY A 68 15.72 -6.49 8.21
CA GLY A 68 15.92 -7.62 7.29
C GLY A 68 14.70 -7.82 6.40
N ARG A 69 14.93 -8.21 5.14
CA ARG A 69 13.90 -8.44 4.12
C ARG A 69 12.69 -9.27 4.60
N LEU A 70 12.94 -10.27 5.46
CA LEU A 70 11.90 -11.13 6.02
C LEU A 70 10.83 -10.34 6.81
N ASN A 71 11.20 -9.25 7.49
CA ASN A 71 10.23 -8.43 8.21
C ASN A 71 9.26 -7.75 7.24
N TYR A 72 9.76 -7.26 6.11
CA TYR A 72 8.94 -6.67 5.06
C TYR A 72 8.04 -7.69 4.36
N GLU A 73 8.51 -8.93 4.20
CA GLU A 73 7.69 -10.03 3.68
C GLU A 73 6.48 -10.33 4.59
N ILE A 74 6.65 -10.31 5.92
CA ILE A 74 5.54 -10.48 6.87
C ILE A 74 4.51 -9.36 6.70
N VAL A 75 4.96 -8.11 6.62
CA VAL A 75 4.08 -6.94 6.38
C VAL A 75 3.32 -7.09 5.05
N ALA A 76 3.99 -7.58 4.00
CA ALA A 76 3.40 -7.79 2.69
C ALA A 76 2.37 -8.93 2.68
N GLU A 77 2.65 -10.03 3.39
CA GLU A 77 1.72 -11.15 3.57
C GLU A 77 0.41 -10.69 4.22
N GLU A 78 0.51 -9.90 5.29
CA GLU A 78 -0.67 -9.37 5.99
C GLU A 78 -1.49 -8.42 5.11
N ALA A 79 -0.83 -7.56 4.35
CA ALA A 79 -1.50 -6.66 3.41
C ALA A 79 -2.24 -7.41 2.30
N ILE A 80 -1.62 -8.46 1.74
CA ILE A 80 -2.26 -9.30 0.72
C ILE A 80 -3.42 -10.11 1.32
N ALA A 81 -3.30 -10.58 2.56
CA ALA A 81 -4.41 -11.19 3.26
C ALA A 81 -5.58 -10.21 3.46
N ALA A 82 -5.30 -8.95 3.80
CA ALA A 82 -6.31 -7.89 3.89
C ALA A 82 -6.98 -7.63 2.52
N ALA A 83 -6.19 -7.52 1.45
CA ALA A 83 -6.70 -7.34 0.08
C ALA A 83 -7.67 -8.45 -0.34
N ARG A 84 -7.38 -9.71 0.02
CA ARG A 84 -8.25 -10.86 -0.25
C ARG A 84 -9.59 -10.75 0.48
N ARG A 85 -9.60 -10.27 1.72
CA ARG A 85 -10.83 -10.06 2.50
C ARG A 85 -11.74 -9.01 1.84
N PHE A 86 -11.18 -7.91 1.33
CA PHE A 86 -11.96 -6.89 0.62
C PHE A 86 -12.62 -7.44 -0.64
N LYS A 87 -11.88 -8.26 -1.43
CA LYS A 87 -12.44 -8.90 -2.63
C LYS A 87 -13.57 -9.87 -2.32
N GLN A 88 -13.53 -10.54 -1.16
CA GLN A 88 -14.59 -11.45 -0.73
C GLN A 88 -15.84 -10.68 -0.32
N GLN A 89 -15.69 -9.65 0.51
CA GLN A 89 -16.79 -8.80 0.94
C GLN A 89 -17.52 -8.16 -0.25
N ASN A 90 -16.79 -7.56 -1.19
CA ASN A 90 -17.41 -6.96 -2.37
C ASN A 90 -18.20 -7.98 -3.22
N ARG A 91 -17.77 -9.25 -3.27
CA ARG A 91 -18.49 -10.30 -4.00
C ARG A 91 -19.75 -10.75 -3.27
N GLU A 92 -19.76 -10.72 -1.94
CA GLU A 92 -20.95 -11.01 -1.14
C GLU A 92 -21.98 -9.88 -1.23
N ASP A 93 -21.53 -8.63 -1.31
CA ASP A 93 -22.41 -7.46 -1.49
C ASP A 93 -23.04 -7.38 -2.89
N ASP A 94 -22.38 -7.95 -3.90
CA ASP A 94 -22.84 -7.99 -5.31
C ASP A 94 -23.74 -9.22 -5.63
N ALA A 95 -23.90 -10.17 -4.69
CA ALA A 95 -24.60 -11.45 -4.88
C ALA A 95 -26.04 -11.44 -4.33
#